data_AF-A0A0A9XLA6-F1
#
_entry.id   AF-A0A0A9XLA6-F1
#
_cell.length_a   1.000
_cell.length_b   1.000
_cell.length_c   1.000
_cell.angle_alpha   90.00
_cell.angle_beta   90.00
_cell.angle_gamma   90.00
#
_symmetry.space_group_name_H-M   'P 1'
#
loop_
_entity.id
_entity.type
_entity.pdbx_description
1 polymer ?
#
loop_
_entity_poly.entity_id
_entity_poly.type
_entity_poly.pdbx_seq_one_letter_code
_entity_poly.pdbx_strand_id
1 'polypeptide(L)'
;MICNKELPEKEEDFQMFLHTIFPSMFDVKYLLRSTDYSHSYGLDYLADMLKLRRFGTAHQAGSDSLLTGHCYFRLLRDSFGGNVPSQCNGILYGLSEDASASAMPNTLTPSNTTYAAATKGATSPINNNLSNNNNNNNN
;
A
#
# COMPACT_ATOMS: atom_id res chain seq x y z
N MET A 1 21.21 6.28 -18.22
CA MET A 1 22.40 5.91 -17.41
C MET A 1 22.93 7.17 -16.77
N ILE A 2 23.05 7.21 -15.43
CA ILE A 2 23.48 8.44 -14.72
C ILE A 2 24.99 8.69 -14.87
N CYS A 3 25.79 7.63 -14.98
CA CYS A 3 27.25 7.74 -15.04
C CYS A 3 27.90 7.15 -16.31
N ASN A 4 27.13 6.83 -17.35
CA ASN A 4 27.62 6.14 -18.55
C ASN A 4 28.46 4.86 -18.25
N LYS A 5 28.22 4.21 -17.11
CA LYS A 5 28.71 2.88 -16.74
C LYS A 5 27.57 1.87 -16.66
N GLU A 6 27.88 0.60 -16.83
CA GLU A 6 26.95 -0.51 -16.59
C GLU A 6 26.44 -0.49 -15.14
N LEU A 7 25.23 -1.03 -14.93
CA LEU A 7 24.68 -1.19 -13.59
C LEU A 7 25.51 -2.22 -12.80
N PRO A 8 25.66 -2.05 -11.49
CA PRO A 8 26.30 -3.09 -10.66
C PRO A 8 25.58 -4.43 -10.80
N GLU A 9 26.34 -5.53 -10.79
CA GLU A 9 25.78 -6.89 -10.94
C GLU A 9 24.96 -7.32 -9.72
N LYS A 10 25.31 -6.82 -8.53
CA LYS A 10 24.61 -7.10 -7.28
C LYS A 10 23.66 -5.98 -6.93
N GLU A 11 22.48 -6.34 -6.45
CA GLU A 11 21.47 -5.38 -6.01
C GLU A 11 21.98 -4.51 -4.85
N GLU A 12 22.72 -5.09 -3.90
CA GLU A 12 23.32 -4.38 -2.76
C GLU A 12 24.24 -3.23 -3.22
N ASP A 13 25.09 -3.51 -4.21
CA ASP A 13 26.00 -2.52 -4.81
C ASP A 13 25.21 -1.45 -5.57
N PHE A 14 24.14 -1.83 -6.27
CA PHE A 14 23.22 -0.90 -6.91
C PHE A 14 22.55 0.03 -5.90
N GLN A 15 22.03 -0.51 -4.80
CA GLN A 15 21.37 0.27 -3.75
C GLN A 15 22.37 1.24 -3.08
N MET A 16 23.57 0.78 -2.73
CA MET A 16 24.62 1.64 -2.18
C MET A 16 24.98 2.78 -3.14
N PHE A 17 25.13 2.47 -4.43
CA PHE A 17 25.40 3.47 -5.46
C PHE A 17 24.23 4.47 -5.62
N LEU A 18 22.99 3.98 -5.62
CA LEU A 18 21.78 4.78 -5.72
C LEU A 18 21.68 5.79 -4.57
N HIS A 19 21.86 5.32 -3.33
CA HIS A 19 21.85 6.17 -2.13
C HIS A 19 23.00 7.18 -2.10
N THR A 20 24.13 6.88 -2.74
CA THR A 20 25.24 7.82 -2.87
C THR A 20 24.88 9.00 -3.77
N ILE A 21 24.15 8.76 -4.86
CA ILE A 21 23.74 9.81 -5.81
C ILE A 21 22.47 10.53 -5.33
N PHE A 22 21.54 9.79 -4.73
CA PHE A 22 20.25 10.29 -4.27
C PHE A 22 20.08 9.98 -2.77
N PRO A 23 20.69 10.79 -1.88
CA PRO A 23 20.63 10.55 -0.43
C PRO A 23 19.22 10.67 0.15
N SER A 24 18.33 11.39 -0.54
CA SER A 24 16.92 11.49 -0.22
C SER A 24 16.08 11.17 -1.44
N MET A 25 15.42 10.02 -1.42
CA MET A 25 14.57 9.53 -2.49
C MET A 25 13.37 8.82 -1.88
N PHE A 26 12.18 9.08 -2.42
CA PHE A 26 10.96 8.38 -2.01
C PHE A 26 10.20 7.92 -3.24
N ASP A 27 9.95 6.62 -3.33
CA ASP A 27 9.07 6.05 -4.34
C ASP A 27 7.62 6.24 -3.90
N VAL A 28 6.86 7.06 -4.63
CA VAL A 28 5.43 7.32 -4.35
C VAL A 28 4.65 6.01 -4.32
N LYS A 29 4.95 5.05 -5.20
CA LYS A 29 4.25 3.77 -5.25
C LYS A 29 4.52 2.93 -4.02
N TYR A 30 5.75 2.97 -3.50
CA TYR A 30 6.09 2.33 -2.24
C TYR A 30 5.35 2.95 -1.06
N LEU A 31 5.31 4.29 -0.97
CA LEU A 31 4.58 5.00 0.09
C LEU A 31 3.10 4.64 0.15
N LEU A 32 2.45 4.38 -1.00
CA LEU A 32 1.04 4.02 -1.04
C LEU A 32 0.71 2.76 -0.22
N ARG A 33 1.66 1.83 -0.01
CA ARG A 33 1.46 0.62 0.80
C ARG A 33 1.10 0.92 2.25
N SER A 34 1.47 2.09 2.75
CA SER A 34 1.17 2.55 4.11
C SER A 34 0.01 3.54 4.16
N THR A 35 -0.83 3.58 3.11
CA THR A 35 -1.98 4.47 3.00
C THR A 35 -3.23 3.71 2.56
N ASP A 36 -4.40 4.35 2.62
CA ASP A 36 -5.66 3.77 2.15
C ASP A 36 -5.80 3.75 0.61
N TYR A 37 -4.85 4.35 -0.10
CA TYR A 37 -4.84 4.36 -1.57
C TYR A 37 -4.21 3.08 -2.11
N SER A 38 -4.83 2.49 -3.13
CA SER A 38 -4.29 1.28 -3.76
C SER A 38 -3.00 1.56 -4.54
N HIS A 39 -1.96 0.80 -4.22
CA HIS A 39 -0.69 0.79 -4.97
C HIS A 39 -0.72 -0.09 -6.24
N SER A 40 -1.86 -0.73 -6.54
CA SER A 40 -2.02 -1.62 -7.70
C SER A 40 -2.24 -0.85 -9.01
N TYR A 41 -2.68 0.40 -8.94
CA TYR A 41 -2.97 1.25 -10.10
C TYR A 41 -1.82 2.21 -10.44
N GLY A 42 -1.94 2.88 -11.59
CA GLY A 42 -0.94 3.82 -12.10
C GLY A 42 -1.09 5.26 -11.60
N LEU A 43 -0.19 6.12 -12.07
CA LEU A 43 -0.11 7.53 -11.66
C LEU A 43 -1.37 8.35 -11.97
N ASP A 44 -1.99 8.14 -13.14
CA ASP A 44 -3.22 8.86 -13.52
C ASP A 44 -4.38 8.52 -12.58
N TYR A 45 -4.55 7.23 -12.25
CA TYR A 45 -5.56 6.81 -11.28
C TYR A 45 -5.33 7.45 -9.91
N LEU A 46 -4.08 7.47 -9.44
CA LEU A 46 -3.75 8.13 -8.18
C LEU A 46 -4.08 9.63 -8.22
N ALA A 47 -3.74 10.32 -9.32
CA ALA A 47 -4.06 11.74 -9.48
C ALA A 47 -5.57 12.01 -9.46
N ASP A 48 -6.37 11.15 -10.12
CA ASP A 48 -7.83 11.25 -10.11
C ASP A 48 -8.44 11.03 -8.72
N MET A 49 -7.87 10.10 -7.95
CA MET A 49 -8.27 9.86 -6.56
C MET A 49 -7.93 11.04 -5.67
N LEU A 50 -6.75 11.64 -5.85
CA LEU A 50 -6.28 12.80 -5.11
C LEU A 50 -6.88 14.12 -5.62
N LYS A 51 -7.69 14.09 -6.69
CA LYS A 51 -8.28 15.28 -7.35
C LYS A 51 -7.21 16.28 -7.79
N LEU A 52 -6.13 15.77 -8.37
CA LEU A 52 -5.02 16.55 -8.91
C LEU A 52 -5.16 16.68 -10.42
N ARG A 53 -4.86 17.87 -10.93
CA ARG A 53 -4.88 18.15 -12.37
C ARG A 53 -3.50 17.86 -12.96
N ARG A 54 -3.47 17.19 -14.11
CA ARG A 54 -2.28 17.04 -14.95
C ARG A 54 -2.00 18.30 -15.78
N PHE A 55 -0.72 18.65 -15.92
CA PHE A 55 -0.24 19.70 -16.82
C PHE A 55 0.71 19.12 -17.86
N GLY A 56 0.33 19.25 -19.14
CA GLY A 56 1.04 18.61 -20.25
C GLY A 56 0.45 17.25 -20.62
N THR A 57 1.03 16.63 -21.64
CA THR A 57 0.56 15.35 -22.19
C THR A 57 0.94 14.19 -21.27
N ALA A 58 0.06 13.20 -21.09
CA ALA A 58 0.40 11.96 -20.37
C ALA A 58 1.52 11.18 -21.10
N HIS A 59 2.24 10.34 -20.36
CA HIS A 59 3.36 9.54 -20.88
C HIS A 59 4.55 10.37 -21.41
N GLN A 60 4.67 11.62 -20.97
CA GLN A 60 5.86 12.44 -21.18
C GLN A 60 6.54 12.69 -19.84
N ALA A 61 7.85 12.43 -19.78
CA ALA A 61 8.62 12.48 -18.55
C ALA A 61 8.43 13.80 -17.77
N GLY A 62 8.39 14.95 -18.45
CA GLY A 62 8.17 16.25 -17.79
C GLY A 62 6.80 16.37 -17.12
N SER A 63 5.74 16.05 -17.85
CA SER A 63 4.35 16.08 -17.36
C SER A 63 4.13 15.08 -16.23
N ASP A 64 4.65 13.86 -16.38
CA ASP A 64 4.54 12.79 -15.38
C ASP A 64 5.36 13.12 -14.11
N SER A 65 6.54 13.73 -14.25
CA SER A 65 7.36 14.14 -13.09
C SER A 65 6.65 15.21 -12.27
N LEU A 66 6.03 16.21 -12.91
CA LEU A 66 5.25 17.23 -12.22
C LEU A 66 4.04 16.63 -11.49
N LEU A 67 3.31 15.73 -12.16
CA LEU A 67 2.17 15.06 -11.55
C LEU A 67 2.59 14.17 -10.38
N THR A 68 3.71 13.46 -10.51
CA THR A 68 4.29 12.65 -9.44
C THR A 68 4.62 13.52 -8.21
N GLY A 69 5.23 14.70 -8.42
CA GLY A 69 5.49 15.66 -7.35
C GLY A 69 4.21 16.14 -6.66
N HIS A 70 3.16 16.47 -7.42
CA HIS A 70 1.86 16.83 -6.85
C HIS A 70 1.25 15.70 -6.02
N CYS A 71 1.29 14.47 -6.52
CA CYS A 71 0.82 13.29 -5.78
C CYS A 71 1.62 13.11 -4.49
N TYR A 72 2.95 13.22 -4.54
CA TYR A 72 3.82 13.08 -3.37
C TYR A 72 3.46 14.08 -2.25
N PHE A 73 3.41 15.38 -2.55
CA PHE A 73 3.09 16.38 -1.52
C PHE A 73 1.68 16.25 -0.98
N ARG A 74 0.73 15.84 -1.83
CA ARG A 74 -0.65 15.59 -1.40
C ARG A 74 -0.73 14.40 -0.46
N LEU A 75 -0.07 13.30 -0.80
CA LEU A 75 0.01 12.09 0.02
C LEU A 75 0.70 12.37 1.36
N LEU A 76 1.81 13.12 1.34
CA LEU A 76 2.55 13.51 2.52
C LEU A 76 1.68 14.27 3.53
N ARG A 77 0.87 15.22 3.04
CA ARG A 77 -0.05 15.99 3.88
C ARG A 77 -1.19 15.14 4.42
N ASP A 78 -1.85 14.38 3.55
CA ASP A 78 -3.12 13.73 3.87
C ASP A 78 -2.92 12.41 4.65
N SER A 79 -1.83 11.67 4.40
CA SER A 79 -1.60 10.34 4.99
C SER A 79 -0.45 10.30 6.01
N PHE A 80 0.46 11.27 6.00
CA PHE A 80 1.67 11.25 6.82
C PHE A 80 1.85 12.50 7.71
N GLY A 81 0.82 13.33 7.86
CA GLY A 81 0.86 14.50 8.74
C GLY A 81 1.97 15.50 8.38
N GLY A 82 2.35 15.57 7.10
CA GLY A 82 3.40 16.46 6.61
C GLY A 82 4.83 15.95 6.78
N ASN A 83 5.05 14.78 7.40
CA ASN A 83 6.39 14.23 7.65
C ASN A 83 6.54 12.86 6.99
N VAL A 84 7.53 12.72 6.11
CA VAL A 84 7.73 11.46 5.38
C VAL A 84 8.40 10.43 6.30
N PRO A 85 7.98 9.15 6.29
CA PRO A 85 8.63 8.12 7.07
C PRO A 85 10.08 7.92 6.63
N SER A 86 11.04 8.13 7.53
CA SER A 86 12.47 8.01 7.22
C SER A 86 12.87 6.60 6.82
N GLN A 87 12.13 5.59 7.27
CA GLN A 87 12.31 4.18 6.94
C GLN A 87 12.02 3.87 5.46
N CYS A 88 11.27 4.73 4.78
CA CYS A 88 10.96 4.58 3.35
C CYS A 88 12.00 5.26 2.44
N ASN A 89 13.01 5.95 3.00
CA ASN A 89 14.00 6.65 2.19
C ASN A 89 14.87 5.67 1.39
N GLY A 90 14.88 5.84 0.06
CA GLY A 90 15.61 5.04 -0.91
C GLY A 90 15.07 3.63 -1.16
N ILE A 91 13.90 3.30 -0.61
CA ILE A 91 13.23 2.03 -0.92
C ILE A 91 12.48 2.15 -2.24
N LEU A 92 12.85 1.31 -3.21
CA LEU A 92 12.19 1.22 -4.51
C LEU A 92 11.15 0.10 -4.53
N TYR A 93 9.97 0.40 -5.06
CA TYR A 93 8.90 -0.59 -5.23
C TYR A 93 9.35 -1.73 -6.16
N GLY A 94 9.18 -2.97 -5.71
CA GLY A 94 9.51 -4.20 -6.45
C GLY A 94 10.99 -4.59 -6.47
N LEU A 95 11.87 -3.88 -5.75
CA LEU A 95 13.29 -4.21 -5.63
C LEU A 95 13.70 -4.28 -4.15
N SER A 96 13.75 -3.13 -3.48
CA SER A 96 14.35 -2.99 -2.14
C SER A 96 13.38 -3.33 -0.99
N GLU A 97 12.36 -4.15 -1.24
CA GLU A 97 11.29 -4.40 -0.28
C GLU A 97 11.75 -5.24 0.93
N ASP A 98 12.77 -6.09 0.74
CA ASP A 98 13.04 -7.24 1.63
C ASP A 98 14.11 -7.02 2.71
N ALA A 99 14.70 -5.83 2.83
CA ALA A 99 15.55 -5.53 4.00
C ALA A 99 14.73 -5.08 5.23
N SER A 100 13.49 -4.62 5.04
CA SER A 100 12.65 -4.03 6.09
C SER A 100 11.27 -4.68 6.23
N ALA A 101 10.83 -5.50 5.25
CA ALA A 101 9.52 -6.14 5.25
C ALA A 101 9.34 -7.27 6.30
N SER A 102 10.41 -7.76 6.93
CA SER A 102 10.31 -8.74 8.03
C SER A 102 9.67 -8.17 9.31
N ALA A 103 9.42 -6.86 9.38
CA ALA A 103 8.82 -6.20 10.54
C ALA A 103 7.36 -5.77 10.35
N MET A 104 6.75 -5.95 9.17
CA MET A 104 5.36 -5.53 8.93
C MET A 104 4.45 -6.76 8.80
N PRO A 105 3.57 -7.03 9.79
CA PRO A 105 2.65 -8.15 9.68
C PRO A 105 1.63 -7.86 8.58
N ASN A 106 1.72 -8.64 7.52
CA ASN A 106 0.67 -8.73 6.51
C ASN A 106 -0.48 -9.56 7.10
N THR A 107 -1.34 -8.93 7.92
CA THR A 107 -2.56 -9.58 8.43
C THR A 107 -3.71 -8.59 8.55
N LEU A 108 -4.42 -8.39 7.45
CA LEU A 108 -5.85 -8.12 7.48
C LEU A 108 -6.57 -9.27 6.77
N THR A 109 -6.77 -10.36 7.51
CA THR A 109 -7.83 -11.32 7.22
C THR A 109 -9.18 -10.69 7.57
N PRO A 110 -10.24 -10.83 6.75
CA PRO A 110 -11.53 -10.23 7.05
C PRO A 110 -12.24 -11.06 8.13
N SER A 111 -12.10 -10.66 9.40
CA SER A 111 -12.91 -11.22 10.49
C SER A 111 -14.25 -10.48 10.57
N ASN A 112 -15.28 -11.08 9.99
CA ASN A 112 -16.65 -10.94 10.48
C ASN A 112 -16.67 -11.24 11.98
N THR A 113 -17.07 -10.30 12.85
CA THR A 113 -17.90 -10.60 14.04
C THR A 113 -18.57 -9.34 14.57
N THR A 114 -19.85 -9.53 14.79
CA THR A 114 -20.95 -8.70 15.27
C THR A 114 -20.72 -8.12 16.67
N TYR A 115 -21.29 -6.92 16.89
CA TYR A 115 -21.34 -6.19 18.15
C TYR A 115 -21.88 -7.03 19.33
N ALA A 116 -21.22 -6.89 20.49
CA ALA A 116 -21.57 -7.50 21.76
C ALA A 116 -22.76 -6.81 22.45
N ALA A 117 -23.66 -7.60 23.03
CA ALA A 117 -24.57 -7.18 24.09
C ALA A 117 -24.54 -8.21 25.23
N ALA A 118 -24.36 -7.71 26.45
CA ALA A 118 -24.19 -8.47 27.69
C ALA A 118 -25.50 -9.06 28.24
N THR A 119 -25.46 -10.22 28.93
CA THR A 119 -25.79 -10.40 30.37
C THR A 119 -25.99 -11.87 30.80
N LYS A 120 -25.33 -12.21 31.93
CA LYS A 120 -25.67 -13.11 33.07
C LYS A 120 -26.56 -14.38 32.90
N GLY A 121 -26.06 -15.52 33.41
CA GLY A 121 -26.86 -16.46 34.22
C GLY A 121 -26.86 -17.96 33.85
N ALA A 122 -26.16 -18.77 34.66
CA ALA A 122 -26.45 -20.14 35.17
C ALA A 122 -27.03 -21.31 34.30
N THR A 123 -26.54 -22.52 34.66
CA THR A 123 -27.08 -23.90 34.52
C THR A 123 -26.88 -24.73 33.22
N SER A 124 -26.29 -25.91 33.40
CA SER A 124 -26.17 -27.09 32.52
C SER A 124 -27.48 -27.93 32.48
N PRO A 125 -27.62 -29.07 31.75
CA PRO A 125 -27.06 -29.56 30.46
C PRO A 125 -28.11 -30.31 29.55
N ILE A 126 -27.65 -31.03 28.50
CA ILE A 126 -28.27 -32.20 27.79
C ILE A 126 -29.38 -31.94 26.74
N ASN A 127 -29.15 -32.19 25.43
CA ASN A 127 -29.47 -33.44 24.69
C ASN A 127 -29.60 -33.22 23.16
N ASN A 128 -29.25 -34.27 22.43
CA ASN A 128 -29.48 -34.56 21.03
C ASN A 128 -30.97 -34.50 20.62
N ASN A 129 -31.21 -34.20 19.34
CA ASN A 129 -31.69 -35.16 18.31
C ASN A 129 -32.74 -34.55 17.36
N LEU A 130 -32.53 -34.81 16.06
CA LEU A 130 -33.50 -35.07 14.99
C LEU A 130 -34.73 -34.15 14.80
N SER A 131 -34.81 -33.50 13.64
CA SER A 131 -35.76 -33.89 12.56
C SER A 131 -35.95 -32.77 11.53
N ASN A 132 -36.02 -33.20 10.25
CA ASN A 132 -37.00 -32.83 9.22
C ASN A 132 -37.71 -31.47 9.37
N ASN A 133 -37.89 -30.67 8.33
CA ASN A 133 -38.50 -31.09 7.08
C ASN A 133 -38.50 -29.92 6.09
N ASN A 134 -38.23 -30.27 4.83
CA ASN A 134 -39.02 -29.94 3.64
C ASN A 134 -39.28 -28.50 3.16
N ASN A 135 -39.31 -28.48 1.81
CA ASN A 135 -40.02 -27.61 0.90
C ASN A 135 -39.37 -26.26 0.57
N ASN A 136 -39.48 -25.73 -0.64
CA ASN A 136 -39.66 -26.22 -2.01
C ASN A 136 -39.73 -24.93 -2.85
N ASN A 137 -39.42 -25.06 -4.14
CA ASN A 137 -39.89 -24.23 -5.25
C ASN A 137 -39.19 -22.88 -5.54
N ASN A 138 -38.34 -22.94 -6.57
CA ASN A 138 -38.58 -22.40 -7.92
C ASN A 138 -39.34 -21.06 -8.03
N ASN A 139 -38.65 -20.05 -8.55
CA ASN A 139 -38.85 -19.58 -9.94
C ASN A 139 -37.54 -18.96 -10.45
#